data_AF-A0AA42Z1G1-F1
#
_entry.id   AF-A0AA42Z1G1-F1
#
_cell.length_a   1.000
_cell.length_b   1.000
_cell.length_c   1.000
_cell.angle_alpha   90.00
_cell.angle_beta   90.00
_cell.angle_gamma   90.00
#
_symmetry.space_group_name_H-M   'P 1'
#
loop_
_entity.id
_entity.type
_entity.pdbx_description
1 polymer ?
#
loop_
_entity_poly.entity_id
_entity_poly.type
_entity_poly.pdbx_seq_one_letter_code
_entity_poly.pdbx_strand_id
1 'polypeptide(L)'
;MAKKSRKLVVVSNRGPYRHEATRGKERWVRSAGGLVAALDPVLQKRGGVWVSAKQAKDFDAITVPAPQLEYDLAHIALKRSEERGFYEGVSNAVLWPLLHGFRPTIRVGSAPWASYVSANREFADVTLSTSNPSDLIWVQDYHLMLVPGFIRAKRPKARVGWFCHIPWPSPDTFGILPWREEILEGLLGADLLGFHLPEYAEHFRHCVERFTPHRISRNTIRHHSRTVKTIAAPIGVPIHDLEALAIEPDVEREVGRIRQTMGNRQLILSVDRLDYTKGIPERLAAFEGLLRRERSARKRYALIQIMVPSRTDVKAYADLKEEIDRMVGDINGRYSETGRIPIHYLYRNLGQRALFAHYRAADVAWVTPLRDGMNLVAHEYAAARTDEEGVLVLSEFAGAAKHLEAAVLVNPYDVGAMTDAVYRALHMKRAEIRKRMRALRAEVRRLDVHRWADKHIAELEGV
;
A
#
# COMPACT_ATOMS: atom_id res chain seq x y z
N MET A 1 -13.24 -9.25 37.26
CA MET A 1 -13.97 -8.68 36.12
C MET A 1 -13.01 -8.54 34.95
N ALA A 2 -13.26 -9.21 33.82
CA ALA A 2 -12.46 -9.02 32.61
C ALA A 2 -12.54 -7.54 32.20
N LYS A 3 -11.38 -6.87 32.08
CA LYS A 3 -11.31 -5.46 31.67
C LYS A 3 -11.92 -5.38 30.26
N LYS A 4 -13.14 -4.84 30.14
CA LYS A 4 -13.85 -4.72 28.85
C LYS A 4 -12.91 -3.98 27.90
N SER A 5 -12.56 -4.57 26.75
CA SER A 5 -11.64 -3.93 25.80
C SER A 5 -12.23 -2.61 25.35
N ARG A 6 -11.41 -1.55 25.29
CA ARG A 6 -11.87 -0.24 24.80
C ARG A 6 -12.32 -0.38 23.34
N LYS A 7 -13.40 0.33 22.98
CA LYS A 7 -13.82 0.45 21.59
C LYS A 7 -12.72 1.15 20.80
N LEU A 8 -12.61 0.81 19.52
CA LEU A 8 -11.63 1.37 18.59
C LEU A 8 -12.34 2.25 17.57
N VAL A 9 -11.81 3.44 17.33
CA VAL A 9 -12.28 4.35 16.30
C VAL A 9 -11.18 4.47 15.25
N VAL A 10 -11.40 3.86 14.09
CA VAL A 10 -10.49 3.91 12.95
C VAL A 10 -10.86 5.11 12.10
N VAL A 11 -9.88 5.94 11.75
CA VAL A 11 -10.10 7.12 10.92
C VAL A 11 -9.20 7.02 9.69
N SER A 12 -9.78 6.88 8.51
CA SER A 12 -9.03 6.76 7.25
C SER A 12 -9.73 7.48 6.10
N ASN A 13 -8.97 7.88 5.08
CA ASN A 13 -9.57 8.55 3.93
C ASN A 13 -10.62 7.67 3.20
N ARG A 14 -10.38 6.36 3.11
CA ARG A 14 -11.29 5.38 2.49
C ARG A 14 -11.85 4.42 3.52
N GLY A 15 -13.16 4.17 3.45
CA GLY A 15 -13.88 3.23 4.28
C GLY A 15 -13.81 1.78 3.77
N PRO A 16 -14.24 0.82 4.61
CA PRO A 16 -14.13 -0.61 4.33
C PRO A 16 -15.23 -1.11 3.39
N TYR A 17 -16.41 -0.48 3.40
CA TYR A 17 -17.57 -0.89 2.64
C TYR A 17 -18.24 0.29 1.90
N ARG A 18 -18.98 -0.04 0.84
CA ARG A 18 -19.93 0.83 0.13
C ARG A 18 -21.22 0.04 -0.12
N HIS A 19 -22.37 0.69 0.07
CA HIS A 19 -23.65 0.17 -0.36
C HIS A 19 -24.06 0.81 -1.70
N GLU A 20 -24.47 0.00 -2.66
CA GLU A 20 -24.96 0.43 -3.97
C GLU A 20 -26.40 -0.07 -4.15
N ALA A 21 -27.34 0.86 -4.32
CA ALA A 21 -28.70 0.54 -4.73
C ALA A 21 -28.89 0.97 -6.19
N THR A 22 -28.94 0.01 -7.12
CA THR A 22 -29.18 0.29 -8.54
C THR A 22 -30.37 -0.51 -9.06
N ARG A 23 -31.42 0.16 -9.55
CA ARG A 23 -32.61 -0.45 -10.17
C ARG A 23 -33.22 -1.60 -9.34
N GLY A 24 -33.36 -1.41 -8.03
CA GLY A 24 -33.96 -2.40 -7.12
C GLY A 24 -33.05 -3.58 -6.73
N LYS A 25 -31.78 -3.60 -7.16
CA LYS A 25 -30.78 -4.54 -6.66
C LYS A 25 -29.83 -3.83 -5.70
N GLU A 26 -29.78 -4.32 -4.48
CA GLU A 26 -28.82 -3.91 -3.46
C GLU A 26 -27.54 -4.72 -3.59
N ARG A 27 -26.40 -4.04 -3.58
CA ARG A 27 -25.08 -4.66 -3.64
C ARG A 27 -24.15 -4.00 -2.64
N TRP A 28 -23.44 -4.81 -1.87
CA TRP A 28 -22.36 -4.33 -1.02
C TRP A 28 -21.02 -4.54 -1.72
N VAL A 29 -20.14 -3.56 -1.56
CA VAL A 29 -18.79 -3.61 -2.11
C VAL A 29 -17.79 -3.34 -1.01
N ARG A 30 -16.82 -4.24 -0.83
CA ARG A 30 -15.75 -4.12 0.15
C ARG A 30 -14.50 -3.59 -0.52
N SER A 31 -13.88 -2.56 0.06
CA SER A 31 -12.55 -2.09 -0.32
C SER A 31 -11.52 -3.21 -0.16
N ALA A 32 -10.82 -3.53 -1.23
CA ALA A 32 -9.59 -4.30 -1.28
C ALA A 32 -8.42 -3.43 -0.81
N GLY A 33 -7.58 -4.01 0.05
CA GLY A 33 -6.39 -3.35 0.57
C GLY A 33 -6.00 -3.84 1.96
N GLY A 34 -4.70 -3.80 2.25
CA GLY A 34 -4.14 -4.30 3.52
C GLY A 34 -4.74 -3.65 4.76
N LEU A 35 -5.08 -2.35 4.71
CA LEU A 35 -5.69 -1.64 5.84
C LEU A 35 -7.06 -2.20 6.22
N VAL A 36 -7.92 -2.47 5.23
CA VAL A 36 -9.26 -3.01 5.46
C VAL A 36 -9.15 -4.46 5.92
N ALA A 37 -8.30 -5.26 5.27
CA ALA A 37 -8.01 -6.63 5.72
C ALA A 37 -7.50 -6.69 7.19
N ALA A 38 -6.73 -5.69 7.61
CA ALA A 38 -6.21 -5.61 8.97
C ALA A 38 -7.28 -5.25 10.01
N LEU A 39 -8.01 -4.17 9.75
CA LEU A 39 -8.78 -3.46 10.78
C LEU A 39 -10.24 -3.89 10.84
N ASP A 40 -10.79 -4.43 9.76
CA ASP A 40 -12.16 -4.94 9.73
C ASP A 40 -12.36 -6.08 10.76
N PRO A 41 -11.55 -7.17 10.79
CA PRO A 41 -11.69 -8.20 11.82
C PRO A 41 -11.47 -7.69 13.25
N VAL A 42 -10.61 -6.68 13.42
CA VAL A 42 -10.34 -6.06 14.73
C VAL A 42 -11.57 -5.30 15.23
N LEU A 43 -12.20 -4.50 14.35
CA LEU A 43 -13.42 -3.77 14.68
C LEU A 43 -14.62 -4.71 14.87
N GLN A 44 -14.73 -5.78 14.09
CA GLN A 44 -15.76 -6.80 14.29
C GLN A 44 -15.66 -7.44 15.68
N LYS A 45 -14.44 -7.64 16.21
CA LYS A 45 -14.23 -8.21 17.54
C LYS A 45 -14.39 -7.20 18.68
N ARG A 46 -13.93 -5.96 18.49
CA ARG A 46 -13.89 -4.93 19.56
C ARG A 46 -15.11 -4.01 19.58
N GLY A 47 -15.87 -3.96 18.50
CA GLY A 47 -16.82 -2.89 18.20
C GLY A 47 -16.14 -1.52 18.08
N GLY A 48 -16.93 -0.50 17.78
CA GLY A 48 -16.45 0.87 17.62
C GLY A 48 -16.96 1.49 16.33
N VAL A 49 -16.13 2.33 15.71
CA VAL A 49 -16.54 3.12 14.54
C VAL A 49 -15.43 3.18 13.50
N TRP A 50 -15.80 3.08 12.22
CA TRP A 50 -14.92 3.42 11.11
C TRP A 50 -15.36 4.75 10.47
N VAL A 51 -14.56 5.80 10.64
CA VAL A 51 -14.77 7.13 10.06
C VAL A 51 -14.05 7.25 8.71
N SER A 52 -14.75 7.66 7.65
CA SER A 52 -14.15 7.82 6.31
C SER A 52 -14.79 8.88 5.41
N ALA A 53 -14.01 9.49 4.51
CA ALA A 53 -14.53 10.45 3.51
C ALA A 53 -15.09 9.77 2.27
N LYS A 54 -14.41 8.70 1.83
CA LYS A 54 -14.79 7.97 0.63
C LYS A 54 -15.29 6.60 1.02
N GLN A 55 -16.44 6.24 0.47
CA GLN A 55 -16.88 4.85 0.42
C GLN A 55 -15.95 4.05 -0.52
N ALA A 56 -16.01 2.71 -0.46
CA ALA A 56 -15.24 1.85 -1.36
C ALA A 56 -15.37 2.31 -2.84
N LYS A 57 -14.28 2.36 -3.61
CA LYS A 57 -14.31 2.71 -5.04
C LYS A 57 -14.24 1.44 -5.90
N ASP A 58 -14.89 1.42 -7.06
CA ASP A 58 -14.96 0.27 -7.98
C ASP A 58 -13.60 -0.35 -8.35
N PHE A 59 -12.54 0.46 -8.36
CA PHE A 59 -11.20 0.07 -8.83
C PHE A 59 -10.42 -0.82 -7.87
N ASP A 60 -10.72 -0.80 -6.58
CA ASP A 60 -10.05 -1.60 -5.56
C ASP A 60 -11.12 -2.26 -4.70
N ALA A 61 -12.20 -2.80 -5.27
CA ALA A 61 -13.29 -3.28 -4.43
C ALA A 61 -13.96 -4.54 -5.00
N ILE A 62 -14.47 -5.37 -4.10
CA ILE A 62 -15.05 -6.67 -4.41
C ILE A 62 -16.51 -6.65 -3.98
N THR A 63 -17.41 -7.14 -4.84
CA THR A 63 -18.80 -7.34 -4.45
C THR A 63 -18.88 -8.40 -3.37
N VAL A 64 -19.56 -8.08 -2.28
CA VAL A 64 -19.80 -8.97 -1.14
C VAL A 64 -21.29 -9.01 -0.82
N PRO A 65 -21.78 -10.07 -0.14
CA PRO A 65 -23.08 -10.03 0.53
C PRO A 65 -23.14 -8.88 1.55
N ALA A 66 -24.34 -8.49 1.97
CA ALA A 66 -24.51 -7.49 3.03
C ALA A 66 -23.72 -7.92 4.29
N PRO A 67 -22.75 -7.11 4.76
CA PRO A 67 -21.95 -7.50 5.90
C PRO A 67 -22.77 -7.36 7.19
N GLN A 68 -22.63 -8.33 8.09
CA GLN A 68 -23.04 -8.16 9.47
C GLN A 68 -21.91 -7.39 10.18
N LEU A 69 -22.17 -6.13 10.53
CA LEU A 69 -21.18 -5.26 11.16
C LEU A 69 -21.46 -5.16 12.66
N GLU A 70 -20.50 -5.57 13.48
CA GLU A 70 -20.49 -5.37 14.94
C GLU A 70 -19.97 -3.97 15.33
N TYR A 71 -19.81 -3.08 14.34
CA TYR A 71 -19.27 -1.72 14.48
C TYR A 71 -19.97 -0.75 13.52
N ASP A 72 -19.93 0.55 13.84
CA ASP A 72 -20.61 1.57 13.07
C ASP A 72 -19.73 2.13 11.94
N LEU A 73 -20.37 2.56 10.85
CA LEU A 73 -19.72 3.32 9.79
C LEU A 73 -20.13 4.80 9.91
N ALA A 74 -19.13 5.68 9.96
CA ALA A 74 -19.34 7.12 9.92
C ALA A 74 -18.70 7.70 8.66
N HIS A 75 -19.44 8.58 7.98
CA HIS A 75 -18.99 9.20 6.75
C HIS A 75 -18.83 10.71 6.94
N ILE A 76 -17.74 11.26 6.42
CA ILE A 76 -17.59 12.71 6.33
C ILE A 76 -18.10 13.20 4.98
N ALA A 77 -18.76 14.35 4.97
CA ALA A 77 -19.31 14.96 3.76
C ALA A 77 -18.40 16.10 3.29
N LEU A 78 -17.59 15.84 2.27
CA LEU A 78 -16.76 16.87 1.64
C LEU A 78 -17.44 17.42 0.40
N LYS A 79 -17.44 18.75 0.24
CA LYS A 79 -17.84 19.39 -1.03
C LYS A 79 -16.86 18.95 -2.12
N ARG A 80 -17.34 18.80 -3.36
CA ARG A 80 -16.51 18.35 -4.50
C ARG A 80 -15.24 19.20 -4.70
N SER A 81 -15.31 20.52 -4.50
CA SER A 81 -14.16 21.42 -4.58
C SER A 81 -13.13 21.14 -3.47
N GLU A 82 -13.60 20.90 -2.25
CA GLU A 82 -12.77 20.56 -1.10
C GLU A 82 -12.14 19.18 -1.26
N GLU A 83 -12.90 18.19 -1.72
CA GLU A 83 -12.39 16.85 -2.02
C GLU A 83 -11.27 16.89 -3.05
N ARG A 84 -11.44 17.64 -4.16
CA ARG A 84 -10.37 17.82 -5.16
C ARG A 84 -9.14 18.47 -4.54
N GLY A 85 -9.32 19.55 -3.77
CA GLY A 85 -8.20 20.24 -3.15
C GLY A 85 -7.44 19.40 -2.13
N PHE A 86 -8.17 18.71 -1.26
CA PHE A 86 -7.64 17.80 -0.25
C PHE A 86 -6.95 16.58 -0.86
N TYR A 87 -7.63 15.84 -1.74
CA TYR A 87 -7.21 14.53 -2.22
C TYR A 87 -6.30 14.63 -3.45
N GLU A 88 -6.75 15.28 -4.51
CA GLU A 88 -5.97 15.40 -5.75
C GLU A 88 -4.85 16.44 -5.62
N GLY A 89 -5.16 17.60 -5.01
CA GLY A 89 -4.22 18.69 -4.79
C GLY A 89 -3.15 18.34 -3.76
N VAL A 90 -3.46 18.52 -2.47
CA VAL A 90 -2.43 18.41 -1.42
C VAL A 90 -1.96 16.97 -1.21
N SER A 91 -2.89 16.01 -1.03
CA SER A 91 -2.50 14.63 -0.72
C SER A 91 -1.71 13.99 -1.86
N ASN A 92 -2.22 14.01 -3.10
CA ASN A 92 -1.60 13.24 -4.18
C ASN A 92 -0.64 14.03 -5.09
N ALA A 93 -0.75 15.36 -5.20
CA ALA A 93 0.18 16.17 -6.00
C ALA A 93 1.30 16.84 -5.17
N VAL A 94 1.19 16.87 -3.83
CA VAL A 94 2.25 17.39 -2.94
C VAL A 94 2.80 16.32 -2.02
N LEU A 95 1.98 15.78 -1.12
CA LEU A 95 2.45 14.90 -0.05
C LEU A 95 2.95 13.56 -0.58
N TRP A 96 2.21 12.93 -1.52
CA TRP A 96 2.64 11.67 -2.12
C TRP A 96 4.02 11.75 -2.79
N PRO A 97 4.27 12.63 -3.78
CA PRO A 97 5.60 12.71 -4.39
C PRO A 97 6.67 13.09 -3.37
N LEU A 98 6.38 14.01 -2.44
CA LEU A 98 7.36 14.46 -1.45
C LEU A 98 7.76 13.36 -0.47
N LEU A 99 6.79 12.65 0.10
CA LEU A 99 7.05 11.58 1.07
C LEU A 99 7.74 10.36 0.43
N HIS A 100 7.56 10.16 -0.88
CA HIS A 100 8.30 9.17 -1.66
C HIS A 100 9.65 9.69 -2.22
N GLY A 101 9.98 10.97 -2.05
CA GLY A 101 11.25 11.56 -2.52
C GLY A 101 11.30 11.98 -4.00
N PHE A 102 10.17 12.01 -4.70
CA PHE A 102 10.07 12.40 -6.12
C PHE A 102 9.98 13.92 -6.28
N ARG A 103 11.08 14.61 -5.96
CA ARG A 103 11.17 16.08 -5.93
C ARG A 103 10.66 16.79 -7.20
N PRO A 104 10.99 16.34 -8.43
CA PRO A 104 10.53 17.00 -9.66
C PRO A 104 9.00 16.99 -9.86
N THR A 105 8.31 16.06 -9.20
CA THR A 105 6.85 15.87 -9.31
C THR A 105 6.07 16.70 -8.29
N ILE A 106 6.74 17.33 -7.32
CA ILE A 106 6.08 18.12 -6.27
C ILE A 106 5.51 19.41 -6.88
N ARG A 107 4.25 19.74 -6.54
CA ARG A 107 3.54 20.93 -7.03
C ARG A 107 3.03 21.79 -5.87
N VAL A 108 3.92 22.54 -5.22
CA VAL A 108 3.59 23.37 -4.04
C VAL A 108 2.84 24.66 -4.39
N GLY A 109 3.25 25.36 -5.45
CA GLY A 109 2.86 26.78 -5.68
C GLY A 109 1.36 27.06 -5.80
N SER A 110 0.55 26.08 -6.22
CA SER A 110 -0.92 26.21 -6.36
C SER A 110 -1.69 25.25 -5.45
N ALA A 111 -1.02 24.64 -4.47
CA ALA A 111 -1.64 23.60 -3.67
C ALA A 111 -2.67 24.17 -2.67
N PRO A 112 -3.92 23.69 -2.69
CA PRO A 112 -5.02 24.26 -1.91
C PRO A 112 -5.00 23.76 -0.46
N TRP A 113 -4.01 24.23 0.31
CA TRP A 113 -3.80 23.84 1.72
C TRP A 113 -5.03 24.00 2.60
N ALA A 114 -5.78 25.09 2.41
CA ALA A 114 -7.02 25.32 3.15
C ALA A 114 -8.02 24.17 3.00
N SER A 115 -8.09 23.52 1.83
CA SER A 115 -8.93 22.33 1.63
C SER A 115 -8.42 21.13 2.42
N TYR A 116 -7.09 20.96 2.55
CA TYR A 116 -6.52 19.89 3.37
C TYR A 116 -6.78 20.09 4.86
N VAL A 117 -6.62 21.32 5.34
CA VAL A 117 -6.93 21.75 6.71
C VAL A 117 -8.41 21.55 7.02
N SER A 118 -9.30 22.02 6.14
CA SER A 118 -10.76 21.89 6.27
C SER A 118 -11.19 20.42 6.35
N ALA A 119 -10.71 19.59 5.42
CA ALA A 119 -11.06 18.18 5.40
C ALA A 119 -10.56 17.46 6.68
N ASN A 120 -9.33 17.75 7.13
CA ASN A 120 -8.80 17.18 8.37
C ASN A 120 -9.59 17.63 9.61
N ARG A 121 -10.13 18.86 9.61
CA ARG A 121 -10.99 19.34 10.69
C ARG A 121 -12.33 18.59 10.71
N GLU A 122 -12.94 18.40 9.54
CA GLU A 122 -14.17 17.60 9.43
C GLU A 122 -13.97 16.16 9.92
N PHE A 123 -12.85 15.53 9.54
CA PHE A 123 -12.46 14.21 10.06
C PHE A 123 -12.37 14.20 11.58
N ALA A 124 -11.71 15.18 12.18
CA ALA A 124 -11.60 15.28 13.63
C ALA A 124 -12.96 15.49 14.30
N ASP A 125 -13.84 16.30 13.71
CA ASP A 125 -15.14 16.66 14.28
C ASP A 125 -16.10 15.47 14.27
N VAL A 126 -16.18 14.75 13.14
CA VAL A 126 -16.96 13.51 13.04
C VAL A 126 -16.37 12.41 13.93
N THR A 127 -15.04 12.31 14.04
CA THR A 127 -14.41 11.37 14.97
C THR A 127 -14.80 11.66 16.41
N LEU A 128 -14.85 12.93 16.82
CA LEU A 128 -15.21 13.32 18.18
C LEU A 128 -16.71 13.13 18.47
N SER A 129 -17.59 13.37 17.49
CA SER A 129 -19.05 13.18 17.66
C SER A 129 -19.45 11.71 17.73
N THR A 130 -18.64 10.81 17.17
CA THR A 130 -18.91 9.36 17.11
C THR A 130 -18.08 8.55 18.11
N SER A 131 -17.28 9.19 18.97
CA SER A 131 -16.40 8.52 19.92
C SER A 131 -16.56 9.02 21.35
N ASN A 132 -16.38 8.12 22.31
CA ASN A 132 -16.39 8.44 23.74
C ASN A 132 -14.98 8.83 24.23
N PRO A 133 -14.86 9.58 25.36
CA PRO A 133 -13.56 9.96 25.90
C PRO A 133 -12.61 8.80 26.25
N SER A 134 -13.15 7.60 26.50
CA SER A 134 -12.39 6.39 26.83
C SER A 134 -11.93 5.59 25.61
N ASP A 135 -12.43 5.89 24.42
CA ASP A 135 -12.19 5.11 23.21
C ASP A 135 -10.78 5.36 22.67
N LEU A 136 -10.23 4.37 21.97
CA LEU A 136 -8.96 4.50 21.27
C LEU A 136 -9.23 5.07 19.88
N ILE A 137 -8.52 6.13 19.50
CA ILE A 137 -8.63 6.71 18.16
C ILE A 137 -7.37 6.36 17.39
N TRP A 138 -7.52 5.70 16.24
CA TRP A 138 -6.41 5.30 15.40
C TRP A 138 -6.54 5.86 13.98
N VAL A 139 -5.80 6.95 13.75
CA VAL A 139 -5.79 7.70 12.50
C VAL A 139 -4.82 7.07 11.51
N GLN A 140 -5.22 7.00 10.24
CA GLN A 140 -4.48 6.32 9.19
C GLN A 140 -3.99 7.30 8.13
N ASP A 141 -2.68 7.26 7.92
CA ASP A 141 -1.98 7.68 6.71
C ASP A 141 -1.84 9.21 6.49
N TYR A 142 -1.06 9.55 5.46
CA TYR A 142 -0.64 10.92 5.10
C TYR A 142 -1.78 11.86 4.72
N HIS A 143 -2.98 11.34 4.48
CA HIS A 143 -4.16 12.16 4.23
C HIS A 143 -4.59 12.92 5.49
N LEU A 144 -4.32 12.36 6.69
CA LEU A 144 -4.95 12.76 7.94
C LEU A 144 -3.94 13.24 8.99
N MET A 145 -2.88 13.93 8.56
CA MET A 145 -1.77 14.29 9.45
C MET A 145 -2.12 15.39 10.47
N LEU A 146 -3.19 16.16 10.24
CA LEU A 146 -3.62 17.22 11.17
C LEU A 146 -4.72 16.75 12.14
N VAL A 147 -5.37 15.61 11.83
CA VAL A 147 -6.44 15.05 12.67
C VAL A 147 -6.01 14.85 14.12
N PRO A 148 -4.81 14.30 14.45
CA PRO A 148 -4.42 14.12 15.85
C PRO A 148 -4.37 15.43 16.63
N GLY A 149 -3.82 16.50 16.03
CA GLY A 149 -3.77 17.84 16.61
C GLY A 149 -5.15 18.43 16.86
N PHE A 150 -6.06 18.34 15.88
CA PHE A 150 -7.43 18.82 16.04
C PHE A 150 -8.22 18.07 17.11
N ILE A 151 -8.07 16.74 17.17
CA ILE A 151 -8.68 15.93 18.23
C ILE A 151 -8.13 16.34 19.59
N ARG A 152 -6.81 16.49 19.71
CA ARG A 152 -6.16 16.86 20.99
C ARG A 152 -6.63 18.22 21.49
N ALA A 153 -6.82 19.20 20.59
CA ALA A 153 -7.27 20.54 20.96
C ALA A 153 -8.66 20.54 21.60
N LYS A 154 -9.58 19.68 21.11
CA LYS A 154 -10.94 19.56 21.63
C LYS A 154 -11.07 18.54 22.77
N ARG A 155 -10.24 17.50 22.78
CA ARG A 155 -10.22 16.42 23.78
C ARG A 155 -8.80 16.18 24.28
N PRO A 156 -8.30 16.99 25.24
CA PRO A 156 -6.89 16.94 25.70
C PRO A 156 -6.43 15.60 26.27
N LYS A 157 -7.37 14.75 26.74
CA LYS A 157 -7.11 13.42 27.32
C LYS A 157 -7.40 12.26 26.36
N ALA A 158 -7.69 12.52 25.08
CA ALA A 158 -7.91 11.46 24.09
C ALA A 158 -6.70 10.53 23.98
N ARG A 159 -6.90 9.27 23.61
CA ARG A 159 -5.82 8.35 23.26
C ARG A 159 -5.75 8.23 21.76
N VAL A 160 -4.76 8.85 21.15
CA VAL A 160 -4.69 9.01 19.69
C VAL A 160 -3.43 8.34 19.16
N GLY A 161 -3.60 7.32 18.32
CA GLY A 161 -2.55 6.75 17.49
C GLY A 161 -2.63 7.29 16.07
N TRP A 162 -1.50 7.39 15.39
CA TRP A 162 -1.43 7.61 13.95
C TRP A 162 -0.42 6.66 13.30
N PHE A 163 -0.71 6.15 12.11
CA PHE A 163 0.18 5.25 11.39
C PHE A 163 0.43 5.70 9.94
N CYS A 164 1.69 5.79 9.52
CA CYS A 164 2.10 6.11 8.15
C CYS A 164 2.24 4.85 7.28
N HIS A 165 1.46 4.75 6.19
CA HIS A 165 1.50 3.59 5.28
C HIS A 165 2.46 3.75 4.09
N ILE A 166 3.09 4.92 3.99
CA ILE A 166 4.05 5.26 2.95
C ILE A 166 5.41 5.58 3.58
N PRO A 167 6.48 5.73 2.80
CA PRO A 167 7.77 6.12 3.36
C PRO A 167 7.70 7.48 4.07
N TRP A 168 8.59 7.70 5.04
CA TRP A 168 8.86 9.03 5.57
C TRP A 168 10.24 9.52 5.06
N PRO A 169 10.33 10.72 4.46
CA PRO A 169 11.54 11.20 3.82
C PRO A 169 12.51 11.83 4.83
N SER A 170 13.77 11.99 4.44
CA SER A 170 14.75 12.72 5.25
C SER A 170 14.37 14.20 5.43
N PRO A 171 14.95 14.92 6.42
CA PRO A 171 14.63 16.32 6.67
C PRO A 171 14.88 17.24 5.47
N ASP A 172 15.87 16.96 4.62
CA ASP A 172 16.15 17.77 3.43
C ASP A 172 15.02 17.74 2.41
N THR A 173 14.41 16.57 2.21
CA THR A 173 13.25 16.43 1.32
C THR A 173 11.99 16.96 2.02
N PHE A 174 11.80 16.69 3.31
CA PHE A 174 10.65 17.18 4.06
C PHE A 174 10.59 18.71 4.12
N GLY A 175 11.75 19.37 4.19
CA GLY A 175 11.89 20.83 4.23
C GLY A 175 11.35 21.57 3.00
N ILE A 176 11.05 20.86 1.90
CA ILE A 176 10.37 21.43 0.72
C ILE A 176 8.94 21.87 1.07
N LEU A 177 8.29 21.27 2.08
CA LEU A 177 6.93 21.64 2.48
C LEU A 177 6.91 23.04 3.13
N PRO A 178 6.03 23.94 2.65
CA PRO A 178 5.76 25.20 3.35
C PRO A 178 5.13 24.95 4.72
N TRP A 179 4.20 24.00 4.79
CA TRP A 179 3.38 23.66 5.97
C TRP A 179 4.04 22.59 6.85
N ARG A 180 5.36 22.44 6.76
CA ARG A 180 6.12 21.39 7.46
C ARG A 180 5.90 21.44 8.97
N GLU A 181 5.89 22.63 9.56
CA GLU A 181 5.72 22.82 11.01
C GLU A 181 4.29 22.44 11.42
N GLU A 182 3.29 22.91 10.68
CA GLU A 182 1.87 22.62 10.93
C GLU A 182 1.56 21.12 10.84
N ILE A 183 2.17 20.42 9.88
CA ILE A 183 2.05 18.95 9.75
C ILE A 183 2.68 18.24 10.94
N LEU A 184 3.89 18.64 11.34
CA LEU A 184 4.58 18.01 12.48
C LEU A 184 3.82 18.25 13.78
N GLU A 185 3.38 19.48 14.05
CA GLU A 185 2.54 19.81 15.20
C GLU A 185 1.20 19.07 15.18
N GLY A 186 0.58 18.94 14.00
CA GLY A 186 -0.61 18.14 13.78
C GLY A 186 -0.43 16.67 14.20
N LEU A 187 0.68 16.05 13.80
CA LEU A 187 1.02 14.68 14.17
C LEU A 187 1.39 14.54 15.65
N LEU A 188 2.07 15.51 16.24
CA LEU A 188 2.41 15.53 17.67
C LEU A 188 1.19 15.66 18.60
N GLY A 189 -0.01 15.91 18.04
CA GLY A 189 -1.28 15.70 18.75
C GLY A 189 -1.54 14.25 19.17
N ALA A 190 -0.92 13.27 18.50
CA ALA A 190 -0.97 11.85 18.84
C ALA A 190 -0.20 11.54 20.14
N ASP A 191 -0.47 10.37 20.70
CA ASP A 191 0.31 9.75 21.78
C ASP A 191 1.27 8.69 21.22
N LEU A 192 0.86 8.03 20.12
CA LEU A 192 1.64 7.01 19.42
C LEU A 192 1.70 7.28 17.91
N LEU A 193 2.90 7.27 17.35
CA LEU A 193 3.17 7.44 15.92
C LEU A 193 3.85 6.16 15.38
N GLY A 194 3.21 5.49 14.45
CA GLY A 194 3.70 4.25 13.84
C GLY A 194 4.18 4.43 12.41
N PHE A 195 5.26 3.73 12.07
CA PHE A 195 5.84 3.67 10.73
C PHE A 195 6.15 2.23 10.36
N HIS A 196 6.30 1.93 9.07
CA HIS A 196 6.69 0.59 8.65
C HIS A 196 8.09 0.20 9.09
N LEU A 197 9.06 1.11 8.96
CA LEU A 197 10.47 0.84 9.19
C LEU A 197 11.06 1.74 10.28
N PRO A 198 12.07 1.27 11.03
CA PRO A 198 12.82 2.09 11.99
C PRO A 198 13.38 3.38 11.38
N GLU A 199 13.90 3.29 10.16
CA GLU A 199 14.50 4.40 9.42
C GLU A 199 13.47 5.50 9.12
N TYR A 200 12.21 5.13 8.84
CA TYR A 200 11.14 6.11 8.62
C TYR A 200 10.77 6.84 9.92
N ALA A 201 10.71 6.11 11.04
CA ALA A 201 10.48 6.71 12.35
C ALA A 201 11.65 7.63 12.76
N GLU A 202 12.88 7.26 12.41
CA GLU A 202 14.07 8.08 12.62
C GLU A 202 14.05 9.36 11.79
N HIS A 203 13.76 9.26 10.49
CA HIS A 203 13.59 10.44 9.65
C HIS A 203 12.51 11.38 10.18
N PHE A 204 11.37 10.85 10.65
CA PHE A 204 10.34 11.66 11.29
C PHE A 204 10.87 12.41 12.50
N ARG A 205 11.60 11.73 13.39
CA ARG A 205 12.26 12.37 14.54
C ARG A 205 13.22 13.47 14.08
N HIS A 206 14.10 13.22 13.12
CA HIS A 206 14.99 14.27 12.61
C HIS A 206 14.23 15.45 11.99
N CYS A 207 13.06 15.23 11.38
CA CYS A 207 12.22 16.33 10.90
C CYS A 207 11.65 17.15 12.06
N VAL A 208 11.18 16.51 13.13
CA VAL A 208 10.72 17.18 14.35
C VAL A 208 11.83 18.01 14.97
N GLU A 209 13.02 17.44 15.17
CA GLU A 209 14.17 18.14 15.76
C GLU A 209 14.63 19.33 14.92
N ARG A 210 14.57 19.22 13.58
CA ARG A 210 15.01 20.29 12.69
C ARG A 210 14.02 21.44 12.56
N PHE A 211 12.72 21.14 12.55
CA PHE A 211 11.69 22.10 12.17
C PHE A 211 10.77 22.53 13.32
N THR A 212 10.95 22.00 14.53
CA THR A 212 10.14 22.35 15.70
C THR A 212 11.06 22.53 16.93
N PRO A 213 10.62 23.19 18.00
CA PRO A 213 11.42 23.34 19.22
C PRO A 213 11.42 22.08 20.12
N HIS A 214 10.76 20.99 19.71
CA HIS A 214 10.54 19.82 20.55
C HIS A 214 11.79 18.95 20.67
N ARG A 215 12.04 18.45 21.88
CA ARG A 215 13.22 17.63 22.18
C ARG A 215 12.95 16.14 21.96
N ILE A 216 13.95 15.44 21.44
CA ILE A 216 13.88 14.01 21.15
C ILE A 216 14.74 13.24 22.14
N SER A 217 14.20 12.13 22.63
CA SER A 217 14.90 11.20 23.50
C SER A 217 14.60 9.78 23.06
N ARG A 218 15.59 9.14 22.41
CA ARG A 218 15.47 7.81 21.79
C ARG A 218 14.28 7.75 20.82
N ASN A 219 13.25 6.97 21.15
CA ASN A 219 12.03 6.81 20.36
C ASN A 219 10.88 7.70 20.85
N THR A 220 11.12 8.64 21.76
CA THR A 220 10.10 9.54 22.30
C THR A 220 10.39 11.00 22.00
N ILE A 221 9.34 11.79 21.90
CA ILE A 221 9.39 13.24 21.64
C ILE A 221 8.66 13.94 22.79
N ARG A 222 9.31 14.91 23.43
CA ARG A 222 8.70 15.72 24.48
C ARG A 222 7.91 16.85 23.83
N HIS A 223 6.59 16.78 23.92
CA HIS A 223 5.67 17.76 23.36
C HIS A 223 4.88 18.42 24.49
N HIS A 224 5.36 19.59 24.94
CA HIS A 224 4.91 20.23 26.19
C HIS A 224 4.98 19.26 27.40
N SER A 225 3.87 19.07 28.11
CA SER A 225 3.76 18.14 29.24
C SER A 225 3.56 16.68 28.82
N ARG A 226 3.39 16.39 27.52
CA ARG A 226 3.16 15.04 26.99
C ARG A 226 4.42 14.43 26.40
N THR A 227 4.42 13.10 26.31
CA THR A 227 5.44 12.33 25.62
C THR A 227 4.77 11.61 24.45
N VAL A 228 5.24 11.86 23.23
CA VAL A 228 4.79 11.17 22.02
C VAL A 228 5.76 10.03 21.73
N LYS A 229 5.27 8.80 21.59
CA LYS A 229 6.09 7.62 21.29
C LYS A 229 6.08 7.34 19.79
N THR A 230 7.25 7.03 19.23
CA THR A 230 7.40 6.54 17.85
C THR A 230 7.70 5.04 17.86
N ILE A 231 7.09 4.28 16.95
CA ILE A 231 7.34 2.84 16.79
C ILE A 231 7.50 2.44 15.32
N ALA A 232 8.25 1.37 15.09
CA ALA A 232 8.26 0.64 13.82
C ALA A 232 7.41 -0.63 13.93
N ALA A 233 6.44 -0.77 13.04
CA ALA A 233 5.58 -1.94 12.91
C ALA A 233 5.30 -2.18 11.41
N PRO A 234 6.04 -3.09 10.77
CA PRO A 234 5.77 -3.45 9.37
C PRO A 234 4.38 -4.09 9.27
N ILE A 235 3.58 -3.60 8.32
CA ILE A 235 2.31 -4.24 7.99
C ILE A 235 2.60 -5.42 7.07
N GLY A 236 1.84 -6.51 7.17
CA GLY A 236 1.83 -7.53 6.15
C GLY A 236 0.41 -7.89 5.73
N VAL A 237 0.13 -9.18 5.59
CA VAL A 237 -1.10 -9.69 4.95
C VAL A 237 -1.82 -10.69 5.86
N PRO A 238 -3.14 -10.92 5.69
CA PRO A 238 -3.86 -11.97 6.42
C PRO A 238 -3.44 -13.34 5.89
N ILE A 239 -2.30 -13.84 6.34
CA ILE A 239 -1.56 -14.91 5.66
C ILE A 239 -2.38 -16.21 5.58
N HIS A 240 -3.12 -16.54 6.63
CA HIS A 240 -3.93 -17.76 6.68
C HIS A 240 -5.07 -17.74 5.66
N ASP A 241 -5.78 -16.61 5.53
CA ASP A 241 -6.85 -16.44 4.56
C ASP A 241 -6.32 -16.51 3.12
N LEU A 242 -5.15 -15.92 2.88
CA LEU A 242 -4.52 -15.93 1.56
C LEU A 242 -3.95 -17.30 1.18
N GLU A 243 -3.38 -18.05 2.13
CA GLU A 243 -2.93 -19.42 1.90
C GLU A 243 -4.12 -20.35 1.59
N ALA A 244 -5.25 -20.18 2.28
CA ALA A 244 -6.47 -20.92 2.01
C ALA A 244 -7.04 -20.57 0.62
N LEU A 245 -7.13 -19.28 0.29
CA LEU A 245 -7.55 -18.79 -1.02
C LEU A 245 -6.69 -19.39 -2.16
N ALA A 246 -5.38 -19.48 -1.96
CA ALA A 246 -4.44 -19.95 -2.98
C ALA A 246 -4.64 -21.41 -3.43
N ILE A 247 -5.30 -22.23 -2.61
CA ILE A 247 -5.53 -23.66 -2.86
C ILE A 247 -7.00 -23.99 -3.15
N GLU A 248 -7.87 -22.98 -3.27
CA GLU A 248 -9.26 -23.22 -3.61
C GLU A 248 -9.40 -23.82 -5.02
N PRO A 249 -10.36 -24.74 -5.25
CA PRO A 249 -10.53 -25.40 -6.55
C PRO A 249 -10.74 -24.43 -7.72
N ASP A 250 -11.42 -23.30 -7.48
CA ASP A 250 -11.67 -22.29 -8.51
C ASP A 250 -10.39 -21.55 -8.93
N VAL A 251 -9.50 -21.30 -7.96
CA VAL A 251 -8.19 -20.70 -8.23
C VAL A 251 -7.34 -21.68 -9.02
N GLU A 252 -7.29 -22.96 -8.62
CA GLU A 252 -6.52 -23.99 -9.33
C GLU A 252 -7.01 -24.20 -10.77
N ARG A 253 -8.33 -24.16 -11.01
CA ARG A 253 -8.87 -24.21 -12.39
C ARG A 253 -8.42 -23.02 -13.23
N GLU A 254 -8.42 -21.80 -12.68
CA GLU A 254 -7.96 -20.62 -13.41
C GLU A 254 -6.43 -20.63 -13.63
N VAL A 255 -5.65 -21.18 -12.69
CA VAL A 255 -4.20 -21.43 -12.89
C VAL A 255 -3.98 -22.32 -14.11
N GLY A 256 -4.72 -23.43 -14.20
CA GLY A 256 -4.69 -24.34 -15.36
C GLY A 256 -5.03 -23.62 -16.66
N ARG A 257 -6.06 -22.76 -16.66
CA ARG A 257 -6.48 -21.97 -17.83
C ARG A 257 -5.40 -20.98 -18.27
N ILE A 258 -4.78 -20.26 -17.32
CA ILE A 258 -3.68 -19.33 -17.60
C ILE A 258 -2.50 -20.08 -18.20
N ARG A 259 -2.07 -21.20 -17.58
CA ARG A 259 -0.95 -22.01 -18.08
C ARG A 259 -1.24 -22.61 -19.47
N GLN A 260 -2.44 -23.11 -19.70
CA GLN A 260 -2.85 -23.62 -21.02
C GLN A 260 -2.79 -22.52 -22.09
N THR A 261 -3.28 -21.31 -21.77
CA THR A 261 -3.26 -20.16 -22.69
C THR A 261 -1.84 -19.72 -23.02
N MET A 262 -0.94 -19.73 -22.03
CA MET A 262 0.44 -19.27 -22.20
C MET A 262 1.39 -20.35 -22.75
N GLY A 263 0.97 -21.62 -22.73
CA GLY A 263 1.77 -22.77 -23.18
C GLY A 263 3.01 -22.99 -22.31
N ASN A 264 4.11 -23.41 -22.94
CA ASN A 264 5.36 -23.77 -22.26
C ASN A 264 6.24 -22.56 -21.89
N ARG A 265 5.69 -21.34 -21.89
CA ARG A 265 6.42 -20.12 -21.53
C ARG A 265 6.57 -20.02 -20.02
N GLN A 266 7.73 -19.57 -19.57
CA GLN A 266 7.90 -19.07 -18.22
C GLN A 266 7.23 -17.69 -18.09
N LEU A 267 6.44 -17.52 -17.04
CA LEU A 267 5.61 -16.34 -16.83
C LEU A 267 6.25 -15.43 -15.79
N ILE A 268 6.50 -14.19 -16.19
CA ILE A 268 6.90 -13.11 -15.31
C ILE A 268 5.64 -12.29 -15.03
N LEU A 269 5.35 -12.04 -13.76
CA LEU A 269 4.18 -11.29 -13.35
C LEU A 269 4.60 -10.01 -12.62
N SER A 270 3.99 -8.90 -13.01
CA SER A 270 3.98 -7.69 -12.20
C SER A 270 2.57 -7.18 -12.00
N VAL A 271 2.31 -6.70 -10.78
CA VAL A 271 1.00 -6.21 -10.36
C VAL A 271 1.21 -4.90 -9.63
N ASP A 272 0.73 -3.81 -10.22
CA ASP A 272 0.95 -2.47 -9.70
C ASP A 272 -0.28 -1.60 -9.94
N ARG A 273 -0.45 -0.57 -9.11
CA ARG A 273 -1.27 0.57 -9.51
C ARG A 273 -0.50 1.38 -10.55
N LEU A 274 -1.21 2.05 -11.46
CA LEU A 274 -0.61 3.13 -12.26
C LEU A 274 -0.10 4.20 -11.29
N ASP A 275 1.21 4.24 -11.04
CA ASP A 275 1.86 5.14 -10.10
C ASP A 275 3.36 5.20 -10.40
N TYR A 276 3.93 6.41 -10.48
CA TYR A 276 5.33 6.62 -10.86
C TYR A 276 6.32 6.05 -9.85
N THR A 277 5.86 5.75 -8.63
CA THR A 277 6.68 5.06 -7.61
C THR A 277 7.00 3.61 -7.97
N LYS A 278 6.27 3.00 -8.93
CA LYS A 278 6.29 1.55 -9.19
C LYS A 278 7.34 1.09 -10.19
N GLY A 279 8.10 2.00 -10.80
CA GLY A 279 9.20 1.65 -11.69
C GLY A 279 8.78 0.83 -12.92
N ILE A 280 7.57 1.08 -13.44
CA ILE A 280 7.02 0.33 -14.58
C ILE A 280 7.83 0.59 -15.86
N PRO A 281 8.20 1.86 -16.21
CA PRO A 281 9.06 2.12 -17.37
C PRO A 281 10.40 1.37 -17.29
N GLU A 282 11.07 1.42 -16.14
CA GLU A 282 12.36 0.76 -15.93
C GLU A 282 12.23 -0.77 -16.07
N ARG A 283 11.13 -1.35 -15.56
CA ARG A 283 10.82 -2.78 -15.73
C ARG A 283 10.60 -3.16 -17.19
N LEU A 284 9.84 -2.36 -17.93
CA LEU A 284 9.59 -2.58 -19.36
C LEU A 284 10.91 -2.52 -20.15
N ALA A 285 11.77 -1.55 -19.84
CA ALA A 285 13.10 -1.46 -20.43
C ALA A 285 13.98 -2.68 -20.10
N ALA A 286 13.95 -3.16 -18.85
CA ALA A 286 14.69 -4.35 -18.44
C ALA A 286 14.16 -5.63 -19.13
N PHE A 287 12.83 -5.71 -19.32
CA PHE A 287 12.23 -6.81 -20.07
C PHE A 287 12.60 -6.77 -21.55
N GLU A 288 12.63 -5.60 -22.17
CA GLU A 288 13.17 -5.45 -23.53
C GLU A 288 14.64 -5.91 -23.59
N GLY A 289 15.46 -5.53 -22.60
CA GLY A 289 16.84 -6.03 -22.47
C GLY A 289 16.92 -7.56 -22.46
N LEU A 290 16.02 -8.23 -21.74
CA LEU A 290 15.92 -9.68 -21.71
C LEU A 290 15.58 -10.27 -23.10
N LEU A 291 14.64 -9.63 -23.83
CA LEU A 291 14.26 -10.05 -25.19
C LEU A 291 15.37 -9.86 -26.23
N ARG A 292 16.25 -8.87 -26.01
CA ARG A 292 17.43 -8.62 -26.85
C ARG A 292 18.57 -9.57 -26.58
N ARG A 293 18.72 -10.04 -25.34
CA ARG A 293 19.84 -10.90 -24.90
C ARG A 293 19.92 -12.22 -25.66
N GLU A 294 18.78 -12.86 -25.93
CA GLU A 294 18.75 -14.12 -26.68
C GLU A 294 17.50 -14.21 -27.57
N ARG A 295 17.65 -14.67 -28.82
CA ARG A 295 16.53 -14.78 -29.77
C ARG A 295 15.42 -15.72 -29.28
N SER A 296 15.80 -16.73 -28.50
CA SER A 296 14.91 -17.70 -27.85
C SER A 296 14.00 -17.07 -26.79
N ALA A 297 14.39 -15.95 -26.17
CA ALA A 297 13.65 -15.29 -25.08
C ALA A 297 12.19 -15.01 -25.48
N ARG A 298 11.99 -14.59 -26.74
CA ARG A 298 10.67 -14.30 -27.32
C ARG A 298 9.73 -15.50 -27.28
N LYS A 299 10.26 -16.73 -27.38
CA LYS A 299 9.46 -17.96 -27.35
C LYS A 299 9.34 -18.54 -25.94
N ARG A 300 10.29 -18.21 -25.06
CA ARG A 300 10.40 -18.79 -23.72
C ARG A 300 9.71 -17.98 -22.63
N TYR A 301 9.62 -16.66 -22.77
CA TYR A 301 9.12 -15.79 -21.70
C TYR A 301 7.91 -14.99 -22.13
N ALA A 302 7.05 -14.68 -21.15
CA ALA A 302 6.00 -13.69 -21.28
C ALA A 302 5.92 -12.86 -20.01
N LEU A 303 5.81 -11.54 -20.16
CA LEU A 303 5.50 -10.62 -19.07
C LEU A 303 3.98 -10.40 -19.02
N ILE A 304 3.37 -10.65 -17.87
CA ILE A 304 2.01 -10.26 -17.56
C ILE A 304 2.11 -9.03 -16.65
N GLN A 305 1.77 -7.86 -17.19
CA GLN A 305 1.68 -6.61 -16.44
C GLN A 305 0.21 -6.31 -16.16
N ILE A 306 -0.21 -6.53 -14.92
CA ILE A 306 -1.50 -6.07 -14.43
C ILE A 306 -1.30 -4.66 -13.86
N MET A 307 -2.03 -3.70 -14.42
CA MET A 307 -1.98 -2.31 -13.99
C MET A 307 -3.36 -1.84 -13.56
N VAL A 308 -3.51 -1.56 -12.27
CA VAL A 308 -4.76 -1.05 -11.69
C VAL A 308 -4.86 0.45 -11.95
N PRO A 309 -5.94 0.95 -12.59
CA PRO A 309 -6.17 2.37 -12.77
C PRO A 309 -6.09 3.15 -11.45
N SER A 310 -5.39 4.28 -11.44
CA SER A 310 -5.25 5.11 -10.24
C SER A 310 -5.10 6.58 -10.61
N ARG A 311 -5.84 7.45 -9.92
CA ARG A 311 -5.65 8.92 -9.92
C ARG A 311 -5.55 9.52 -11.33
N THR A 312 -6.40 9.06 -12.24
CA THR A 312 -6.36 9.42 -13.68
C THR A 312 -6.54 10.92 -13.95
N ASP A 313 -7.14 11.66 -13.02
CA ASP A 313 -7.34 13.10 -13.13
C ASP A 313 -6.08 13.92 -12.81
N VAL A 314 -5.00 13.29 -12.33
CA VAL A 314 -3.73 13.95 -12.02
C VAL A 314 -2.79 13.83 -13.21
N LYS A 315 -2.31 14.97 -13.75
CA LYS A 315 -1.47 15.02 -14.96
C LYS A 315 -0.29 14.05 -14.95
N ALA A 316 0.45 13.96 -13.85
CA ALA A 316 1.61 13.07 -13.74
C ALA A 316 1.26 11.57 -13.93
N TYR A 317 0.03 11.17 -13.60
CA TYR A 317 -0.46 9.80 -13.82
C TYR A 317 -0.89 9.58 -15.27
N ALA A 318 -1.51 10.59 -15.91
CA ALA A 318 -1.85 10.55 -17.33
C ALA A 318 -0.60 10.46 -18.21
N ASP A 319 0.40 11.31 -17.96
CA ASP A 319 1.68 11.29 -18.68
C ASP A 319 2.38 9.92 -18.56
N LEU A 320 2.42 9.35 -17.36
CA LEU A 320 2.98 8.02 -17.12
C LEU A 320 2.20 6.92 -17.87
N LYS A 321 0.88 7.03 -17.95
CA LYS A 321 0.05 6.07 -18.68
C LYS A 321 0.37 6.07 -20.17
N GLU A 322 0.50 7.25 -20.77
CA GLU A 322 0.88 7.40 -22.18
C GLU A 322 2.27 6.83 -22.45
N GLU A 323 3.23 7.07 -21.55
CA GLU A 323 4.57 6.49 -21.63
C GLU A 323 4.53 4.96 -21.60
N ILE A 324 3.84 4.37 -20.63
CA ILE A 324 3.71 2.92 -20.48
C ILE A 324 3.04 2.30 -21.72
N ASP A 325 1.94 2.89 -22.21
CA ASP A 325 1.22 2.39 -23.39
C ASP A 325 2.11 2.41 -24.63
N ARG A 326 2.88 3.49 -24.82
CA ARG A 326 3.84 3.62 -25.91
C ARG A 326 4.93 2.55 -25.82
N MET A 327 5.51 2.35 -24.64
CA MET A 327 6.55 1.31 -24.43
C MET A 327 6.02 -0.10 -24.66
N VAL A 328 4.82 -0.41 -24.14
CA VAL A 328 4.19 -1.72 -24.35
C VAL A 328 3.91 -1.94 -25.85
N GLY A 329 3.35 -0.95 -26.53
CA GLY A 329 3.05 -1.02 -27.96
C GLY A 329 4.31 -1.22 -28.82
N ASP A 330 5.37 -0.49 -28.50
CA ASP A 330 6.66 -0.56 -29.17
C ASP A 330 7.34 -1.93 -28.97
N ILE A 331 7.44 -2.41 -27.73
CA ILE A 331 8.03 -3.73 -27.42
C ILE A 331 7.18 -4.84 -28.08
N ASN A 332 5.86 -4.82 -27.93
CA ASN A 332 5.01 -5.82 -28.57
C ASN A 332 5.12 -5.75 -30.10
N GLY A 333 5.19 -4.56 -30.70
CA GLY A 333 5.35 -4.38 -32.15
C GLY A 333 6.65 -4.97 -32.69
N ARG A 334 7.76 -4.84 -31.95
CA ARG A 334 9.08 -5.37 -32.37
C ARG A 334 9.24 -6.87 -32.16
N TYR A 335 8.66 -7.42 -31.09
CA TYR A 335 9.02 -8.77 -30.61
C TYR A 335 7.88 -9.80 -30.64
N SER A 336 6.67 -9.43 -31.05
CA SER A 336 5.57 -10.40 -31.22
C SER A 336 5.79 -11.31 -32.43
N GLU A 337 5.33 -12.55 -32.30
CA GLU A 337 5.14 -13.50 -33.40
C GLU A 337 3.64 -13.84 -33.49
N THR A 338 3.19 -14.44 -34.60
CA THR A 338 1.79 -14.87 -34.74
C THR A 338 1.36 -15.76 -33.55
N GLY A 339 0.34 -15.31 -32.82
CA GLY A 339 -0.18 -16.00 -31.63
C GLY A 339 0.69 -15.87 -30.37
N ARG A 340 1.78 -15.07 -30.39
CA ARG A 340 2.70 -14.90 -29.26
C ARG A 340 3.07 -13.44 -29.06
N ILE A 341 2.44 -12.83 -28.07
CA ILE A 341 2.81 -11.49 -27.60
C ILE A 341 3.77 -11.59 -26.41
N PRO A 342 4.81 -10.77 -26.32
CA PRO A 342 5.77 -10.82 -25.22
C PRO A 342 5.24 -10.14 -23.95
N ILE A 343 4.43 -9.09 -24.08
CA ILE A 343 3.80 -8.39 -22.95
C ILE A 343 2.28 -8.51 -23.04
N HIS A 344 1.70 -9.19 -22.06
CA HIS A 344 0.27 -9.21 -21.77
C HIS A 344 -0.03 -8.08 -20.78
N TYR A 345 -0.54 -6.97 -21.30
CA TYR A 345 -0.83 -5.77 -20.51
C TYR A 345 -2.33 -5.66 -20.21
N LEU A 346 -2.68 -5.63 -18.93
CA LEU A 346 -4.06 -5.58 -18.45
C LEU A 346 -4.27 -4.29 -17.65
N TYR A 347 -4.92 -3.30 -18.24
CA TYR A 347 -5.31 -2.07 -17.54
C TYR A 347 -6.69 -2.18 -16.91
N ARG A 348 -6.79 -2.95 -15.81
CA ARG A 348 -8.04 -3.19 -15.07
C ARG A 348 -7.75 -3.75 -13.69
N ASN A 349 -8.74 -3.67 -12.80
CA ASN A 349 -8.71 -4.39 -11.54
C ASN A 349 -9.02 -5.88 -11.75
N LEU A 350 -8.36 -6.76 -10.99
CA LEU A 350 -8.70 -8.17 -10.90
C LEU A 350 -9.25 -8.47 -9.50
N GLY A 351 -10.29 -9.29 -9.44
CA GLY A 351 -10.75 -9.84 -8.16
C GLY A 351 -9.67 -10.73 -7.52
N GLN A 352 -9.72 -10.88 -6.20
CA GLN A 352 -8.67 -11.56 -5.43
C GLN A 352 -8.38 -13.00 -5.92
N ARG A 353 -9.43 -13.78 -6.24
CA ARG A 353 -9.29 -15.14 -6.82
C ARG A 353 -8.51 -15.12 -8.14
N ALA A 354 -8.85 -14.22 -9.04
CA ALA A 354 -8.16 -14.09 -10.33
C ALA A 354 -6.71 -13.64 -10.13
N LEU A 355 -6.45 -12.70 -9.23
CA LEU A 355 -5.10 -12.25 -8.90
C LEU A 355 -4.25 -13.40 -8.33
N PHE A 356 -4.80 -14.20 -7.41
CA PHE A 356 -4.12 -15.37 -6.84
C PHE A 356 -3.85 -16.45 -7.88
N ALA A 357 -4.74 -16.65 -8.85
CA ALA A 357 -4.46 -17.53 -9.97
C ALA A 357 -3.26 -17.04 -10.82
N HIS A 358 -3.12 -15.73 -11.01
CA HIS A 358 -1.93 -15.17 -11.67
C HIS A 358 -0.67 -15.36 -10.83
N TYR A 359 -0.71 -15.10 -9.52
CA TYR A 359 0.43 -15.35 -8.63
C TYR A 359 0.89 -16.82 -8.66
N ARG A 360 -0.05 -17.77 -8.59
CA ARG A 360 0.21 -19.21 -8.68
C ARG A 360 0.76 -19.62 -10.06
N ALA A 361 0.24 -19.04 -11.13
CA ALA A 361 0.69 -19.32 -12.48
C ALA A 361 2.04 -18.68 -12.82
N ALA A 362 2.50 -17.65 -12.11
CA ALA A 362 3.75 -16.95 -12.43
C ALA A 362 4.99 -17.71 -11.96
N ASP A 363 6.00 -17.88 -12.80
CA ASP A 363 7.30 -18.43 -12.42
C ASP A 363 8.16 -17.39 -11.69
N VAL A 364 7.98 -16.12 -12.02
CA VAL A 364 8.66 -14.99 -11.36
C VAL A 364 7.64 -13.90 -11.05
N ALA A 365 7.58 -13.43 -9.81
CA ALA A 365 6.97 -12.14 -9.48
C ALA A 365 8.05 -11.05 -9.50
N TRP A 366 7.80 -9.96 -10.22
CA TRP A 366 8.77 -8.91 -10.49
C TRP A 366 8.33 -7.57 -9.92
N VAL A 367 8.61 -7.37 -8.63
CA VAL A 367 8.13 -6.25 -7.84
C VAL A 367 9.26 -5.20 -7.71
N THR A 368 9.29 -4.24 -8.63
CA THR A 368 10.42 -3.29 -8.77
C THR A 368 10.07 -1.81 -8.55
N PRO A 369 9.40 -1.43 -7.45
CA PRO A 369 9.14 -0.02 -7.19
C PRO A 369 10.45 0.76 -6.99
N LEU A 370 10.51 1.97 -7.52
CA LEU A 370 11.56 2.95 -7.25
C LEU A 370 11.56 3.39 -5.79
N ARG A 371 10.37 3.42 -5.16
CA ARG A 371 10.20 3.64 -3.72
C ARG A 371 8.85 3.10 -3.28
N ASP A 372 8.80 2.34 -2.19
CA ASP A 372 7.54 1.85 -1.63
C ASP A 372 7.61 1.73 -0.11
N GLY A 373 6.53 2.09 0.59
CA GLY A 373 6.49 2.05 2.05
C GLY A 373 6.62 0.63 2.61
N MET A 374 6.02 -0.35 1.93
CA MET A 374 6.13 -1.76 2.27
C MET A 374 6.08 -2.65 1.02
N ASN A 375 5.02 -2.52 0.20
CA ASN A 375 4.67 -3.41 -0.90
C ASN A 375 4.11 -4.78 -0.47
N LEU A 376 2.77 -4.86 -0.42
CA LEU A 376 2.06 -6.09 -0.05
C LEU A 376 1.90 -7.09 -1.20
N VAL A 377 2.10 -6.69 -2.46
CA VAL A 377 2.11 -7.62 -3.61
C VAL A 377 3.22 -8.67 -3.44
N ALA A 378 4.39 -8.27 -2.93
CA ALA A 378 5.47 -9.19 -2.58
C ALA A 378 5.06 -10.22 -1.52
N HIS A 379 4.28 -9.80 -0.51
CA HIS A 379 3.78 -10.66 0.55
C HIS A 379 2.70 -11.62 0.04
N GLU A 380 1.74 -11.11 -0.75
CA GLU A 380 0.68 -11.89 -1.38
C GLU A 380 1.23 -12.95 -2.33
N TYR A 381 2.27 -12.64 -3.12
CA TYR A 381 2.92 -13.62 -3.97
C TYR A 381 3.50 -14.77 -3.15
N ALA A 382 4.29 -14.48 -2.12
CA ALA A 382 4.84 -15.52 -1.24
C ALA A 382 3.72 -16.33 -0.55
N ALA A 383 2.63 -15.68 -0.12
CA ALA A 383 1.45 -16.34 0.45
C ALA A 383 0.81 -17.32 -0.54
N ALA A 384 0.68 -16.93 -1.81
CA ALA A 384 0.08 -17.75 -2.86
C ALA A 384 0.92 -19.00 -3.20
N ARG A 385 2.24 -18.97 -3.02
CA ARG A 385 3.15 -20.09 -3.37
C ARG A 385 3.22 -21.19 -2.32
N THR A 386 2.07 -21.78 -1.98
CA THR A 386 1.96 -22.95 -1.09
C THR A 386 2.66 -24.20 -1.62
N ASP A 387 2.97 -24.22 -2.93
CA ASP A 387 3.79 -25.22 -3.62
C ASP A 387 5.31 -25.05 -3.41
N GLU A 388 5.71 -23.95 -2.76
CA GLU A 388 7.10 -23.52 -2.53
C GLU A 388 7.88 -23.28 -3.83
N GLU A 389 7.19 -23.07 -4.93
CA GLU A 389 7.80 -22.79 -6.23
C GLU A 389 7.76 -21.27 -6.52
N GLY A 390 8.41 -20.86 -7.61
CA GLY A 390 8.46 -19.46 -8.04
C GLY A 390 9.49 -18.59 -7.35
N VAL A 391 9.89 -17.52 -8.02
CA VAL A 391 10.93 -16.59 -7.55
C VAL A 391 10.36 -15.20 -7.39
N LEU A 392 10.63 -14.55 -6.26
CA LEU A 392 10.35 -13.14 -6.05
C LEU A 392 11.60 -12.33 -6.40
N VAL A 393 11.51 -11.45 -7.40
CA VAL A 393 12.47 -10.38 -7.67
C VAL A 393 11.91 -9.10 -7.05
N LEU A 394 12.67 -8.45 -6.16
CA LEU A 394 12.17 -7.38 -5.31
C LEU A 394 13.13 -6.18 -5.29
N SER A 395 12.60 -4.97 -5.46
CA SER A 395 13.37 -3.74 -5.29
C SER A 395 13.88 -3.59 -3.85
N GLU A 396 15.15 -3.23 -3.70
CA GLU A 396 15.75 -2.85 -2.41
C GLU A 396 15.12 -1.58 -1.79
N PHE A 397 14.35 -0.82 -2.58
CA PHE A 397 13.65 0.40 -2.17
C PHE A 397 12.20 0.17 -1.74
N ALA A 398 11.74 -1.09 -1.72
CA ALA A 398 10.50 -1.47 -1.08
C ALA A 398 10.73 -1.80 0.40
N GLY A 399 9.85 -1.34 1.29
CA GLY A 399 9.96 -1.68 2.72
C GLY A 399 9.99 -3.20 2.98
N ALA A 400 9.32 -4.00 2.15
CA ALA A 400 9.34 -5.47 2.21
C ALA A 400 10.74 -6.05 2.06
N ALA A 401 11.67 -5.39 1.36
CA ALA A 401 13.02 -5.89 1.16
C ALA A 401 13.82 -6.01 2.46
N LYS A 402 13.45 -5.25 3.50
CA LYS A 402 14.05 -5.35 4.85
C LYS A 402 13.64 -6.62 5.59
N HIS A 403 12.63 -7.34 5.12
CA HIS A 403 12.12 -8.55 5.74
C HIS A 403 12.21 -9.76 4.81
N LEU A 404 12.10 -9.57 3.50
CA LEU A 404 12.06 -10.61 2.48
C LEU A 404 13.44 -10.83 1.84
N GLU A 405 14.48 -11.01 2.66
CA GLU A 405 15.89 -11.11 2.22
C GLU A 405 16.17 -12.30 1.30
N ALA A 406 15.34 -13.35 1.35
CA ALA A 406 15.45 -14.51 0.47
C ALA A 406 15.02 -14.21 -0.98
N ALA A 407 14.41 -13.05 -1.24
CA ALA A 407 14.11 -12.57 -2.58
C ALA A 407 15.39 -12.32 -3.38
N VAL A 408 15.25 -12.24 -4.70
CA VAL A 408 16.29 -11.72 -5.57
C VAL A 408 16.20 -10.18 -5.54
N LEU A 409 17.02 -9.56 -4.69
CA LEU A 409 17.02 -8.11 -4.55
C LEU A 409 17.64 -7.41 -5.77
N VAL A 410 17.07 -6.27 -6.14
CA VAL A 410 17.54 -5.44 -7.27
C VAL A 410 17.47 -3.96 -6.95
N ASN A 411 18.39 -3.20 -7.54
CA ASN A 411 18.27 -1.77 -7.65
C ASN A 411 17.51 -1.43 -8.95
N PRO A 412 16.30 -0.85 -8.89
CA PRO A 412 15.49 -0.59 -10.07
C PRO A 412 15.99 0.58 -10.92
N TYR A 413 16.97 1.36 -10.45
CA TYR A 413 17.63 2.40 -11.24
C TYR A 413 18.72 1.81 -12.17
N ASP A 414 19.16 0.58 -11.92
CA ASP A 414 20.05 -0.16 -12.80
C ASP A 414 19.23 -1.15 -13.65
N VAL A 415 18.81 -0.70 -14.83
CA VAL A 415 18.04 -1.50 -15.78
C VAL A 415 18.79 -2.77 -16.20
N GLY A 416 20.13 -2.71 -16.31
CA GLY A 416 20.96 -3.86 -16.66
C GLY A 416 20.95 -4.91 -15.55
N ALA A 417 21.16 -4.49 -14.30
CA ALA A 417 21.07 -5.37 -13.14
C ALA A 417 19.68 -5.97 -12.97
N MET A 418 18.61 -5.23 -13.29
CA MET A 418 17.25 -5.76 -13.32
C MET A 418 17.09 -6.85 -14.39
N THR A 419 17.61 -6.65 -15.61
CA THR A 419 17.63 -7.68 -16.67
C THR A 419 18.39 -8.93 -16.20
N ASP A 420 19.56 -8.77 -15.59
CA ASP A 420 20.35 -9.89 -15.08
C ASP A 420 19.66 -10.64 -13.94
N ALA A 421 19.00 -9.92 -13.04
CA ALA A 421 18.29 -10.50 -11.92
C ALA A 421 17.07 -11.32 -12.34
N VAL A 422 16.26 -10.81 -13.27
CA VAL A 422 15.12 -11.58 -13.81
C VAL A 422 15.61 -12.76 -14.63
N TYR A 423 16.70 -12.60 -15.40
CA TYR A 423 17.33 -13.71 -16.12
C TYR A 423 17.79 -14.82 -15.16
N ARG A 424 18.48 -14.46 -14.07
CA ARG A 424 18.88 -15.40 -13.01
C ARG A 424 17.67 -16.08 -12.37
N ALA A 425 16.60 -15.33 -12.08
CA ALA A 425 15.38 -15.88 -11.51
C ALA A 425 14.74 -16.95 -12.41
N LEU A 426 14.67 -16.70 -13.73
CA LEU A 426 14.13 -17.62 -14.72
C LEU A 426 14.98 -18.90 -14.88
N HIS A 427 16.28 -18.84 -14.60
CA HIS A 427 17.21 -19.98 -14.70
C HIS A 427 17.53 -20.61 -13.33
N MET A 428 16.85 -20.19 -12.27
CA MET A 428 17.12 -20.67 -10.92
C MET A 428 16.78 -22.15 -10.78
N LYS A 429 17.68 -22.92 -10.16
CA LYS A 429 17.44 -24.35 -9.94
C LYS A 429 16.31 -24.54 -8.92
N ARG A 430 15.46 -25.54 -9.15
CA ARG A 430 14.30 -25.87 -8.30
C ARG A 430 14.64 -25.99 -6.80
N ALA A 431 15.78 -26.58 -6.46
CA ALA A 431 16.23 -26.70 -5.07
C ALA A 431 16.46 -25.33 -4.39
N GLU A 432 17.00 -24.36 -5.14
CA GLU A 432 17.20 -22.99 -4.66
C GLU A 432 15.87 -22.23 -4.58
N ILE A 433 15.00 -22.38 -5.59
CA ILE A 433 13.64 -21.80 -5.60
C ILE A 433 12.89 -22.18 -4.32
N ARG A 434 12.81 -23.49 -4.03
CA ARG A 434 12.13 -24.01 -2.83
C ARG A 434 12.76 -23.53 -1.53
N LYS A 435 14.09 -23.44 -1.47
CA LYS A 435 14.79 -22.90 -0.30
C LYS A 435 14.40 -21.44 -0.06
N ARG A 436 14.41 -20.60 -1.09
CA ARG A 436 14.07 -19.17 -1.00
C ARG A 436 12.60 -18.97 -0.67
N MET A 437 11.69 -19.67 -1.35
CA MET A 437 10.25 -19.50 -1.14
C MET A 437 9.82 -19.95 0.26
N ARG A 438 10.41 -21.02 0.81
CA ARG A 438 10.18 -21.40 2.22
C ARG A 438 10.58 -20.31 3.20
N ALA A 439 11.75 -19.69 2.99
CA ALA A 439 12.21 -18.60 3.83
C ALA A 439 11.29 -17.37 3.71
N LEU A 440 10.90 -16.98 2.49
CA LEU A 440 9.95 -15.89 2.24
C LEU A 440 8.61 -16.13 2.96
N ARG A 441 8.04 -17.33 2.83
CA ARG A 441 6.78 -17.72 3.47
C ARG A 441 6.88 -17.70 5.00
N ALA A 442 8.01 -18.13 5.55
CA ALA A 442 8.24 -18.07 6.99
C ALA A 442 8.23 -16.62 7.52
N GLU A 443 8.86 -15.68 6.79
CA GLU A 443 8.84 -14.26 7.16
C GLU A 443 7.46 -13.62 6.98
N VAL A 444 6.76 -13.88 5.87
CA VAL A 444 5.40 -13.35 5.65
C VAL A 444 4.43 -13.83 6.75
N ARG A 445 4.56 -15.07 7.24
CA ARG A 445 3.77 -15.56 8.39
C ARG A 445 4.05 -14.82 9.69
N ARG A 446 5.27 -14.32 9.88
CA ARG A 446 5.63 -13.49 11.06
C ARG A 446 5.06 -12.08 10.93
N LEU A 447 4.94 -11.59 9.70
CA LEU A 447 4.36 -10.30 9.34
C LEU A 447 2.84 -10.36 9.13
N ASP A 448 2.14 -11.23 9.86
CA ASP A 448 0.69 -11.30 9.75
C ASP A 448 0.03 -9.95 10.10
N VAL A 449 -0.99 -9.58 9.32
CA VAL A 449 -1.64 -8.27 9.43
C VAL A 449 -2.32 -8.06 10.78
N HIS A 450 -2.82 -9.12 11.43
CA HIS A 450 -3.44 -9.03 12.75
C HIS A 450 -2.40 -8.79 13.84
N ARG A 451 -1.19 -9.37 13.70
CA ARG A 451 -0.07 -9.07 14.61
C ARG A 451 0.35 -7.60 14.54
N TRP A 452 0.36 -7.01 13.35
CA TRP A 452 0.60 -5.58 13.17
C TRP A 452 -0.44 -4.74 13.92
N ALA A 453 -1.73 -5.07 13.77
CA ALA A 453 -2.82 -4.34 14.42
C ALA A 453 -2.76 -4.50 15.95
N ASP A 454 -2.60 -5.73 16.44
CA ASP A 454 -2.51 -6.02 17.87
C ASP A 454 -1.33 -5.30 18.53
N LYS A 455 -0.16 -5.28 17.87
CA LYS A 455 1.02 -4.54 18.36
C LYS A 455 0.72 -3.05 18.51
N HIS A 456 0.16 -2.41 17.49
CA HIS A 456 -0.11 -0.97 17.54
C HIS A 456 -1.16 -0.62 18.59
N ILE A 457 -2.23 -1.43 18.70
CA ILE A 457 -3.29 -1.22 19.68
C ILE A 457 -2.77 -1.43 21.10
N ALA A 458 -1.98 -2.47 21.35
CA ALA A 458 -1.39 -2.71 22.67
C ALA A 458 -0.48 -1.55 23.10
N GLU A 459 0.33 -1.03 22.18
CA GLU A 459 1.16 0.16 22.41
C GLU A 459 0.31 1.41 22.71
N LEU A 460 -0.79 1.61 21.98
CA LEU A 460 -1.71 2.73 22.20
C LEU A 460 -2.51 2.60 23.51
N GLU A 461 -2.80 1.38 23.96
CA GLU A 461 -3.43 1.12 25.25
C GLU A 461 -2.48 1.39 26.42
N GLY A 462 -1.16 1.22 26.20
CA GLY A 462 -0.11 1.38 27.19
C GLY A 462 0.35 2.82 27.44
N VAL A 463 0.02 3.75 26.54
CA VAL A 463 0.32 5.20 26.70
C VAL A 463 -0.72 5.95 27.53
#